data_AF-V9FS65-F1
#
_entry.id   AF-V9FS65-F1
#
_cell.length_a   1.000
_cell.length_b   1.000
_cell.length_c   1.000
_cell.angle_alpha   90.00
_cell.angle_beta   90.00
_cell.angle_gamma   90.00
#
_symmetry.space_group_name_H-M   'P 1'
#
loop_
_entity.id
_entity.type
_entity.pdbx_description
1 polymer ?
#
loop_
_entity_poly.entity_id
_entity_poly.type
_entity_poly.pdbx_seq_one_letter_code
_entity_poly.pdbx_strand_id
1 'polypeptide(L)'
;KPKRYQDYQRFQAMMDSTIARDILEHKVPTPRSLKEALSGPHREQWKKALELEYDSLIENGVWRLVPLPPGRKACPVIGYWL
;
A
#
# COMPACT_ATOMS: atom_id res chain seq x y z
N LYS A 1 8.43 -13.99 -15.01
CA LYS A 1 7.89 -14.74 -13.84
C LYS A 1 7.14 -13.73 -12.99
N PRO A 2 5.91 -14.02 -12.54
CA PRO A 2 5.20 -13.12 -11.63
C PRO A 2 6.04 -12.88 -10.37
N LYS A 3 6.17 -11.62 -9.94
CA LYS A 3 6.81 -11.31 -8.66
C LYS A 3 5.99 -11.92 -7.53
N ARG A 4 6.61 -12.81 -6.77
CA ARG A 4 5.99 -13.46 -5.62
C ARG A 4 6.14 -12.55 -4.41
N TYR A 5 5.22 -12.64 -3.45
CA TYR A 5 5.32 -11.90 -2.19
C TYR A 5 6.70 -12.05 -1.51
N GLN A 6 7.33 -13.21 -1.65
CA GLN A 6 8.67 -13.51 -1.15
C GLN A 6 9.76 -12.59 -1.73
N ASP A 7 9.59 -12.11 -2.96
CA ASP A 7 10.55 -11.22 -3.63
C ASP A 7 10.60 -9.82 -2.98
N TYR A 8 9.54 -9.44 -2.25
CA TYR A 8 9.45 -8.19 -1.52
C TYR A 8 9.95 -8.29 -0.07
N GLN A 9 10.26 -9.49 0.46
CA GLN A 9 10.62 -9.67 1.88
C GLN A 9 11.84 -8.85 2.31
N ARG A 10 12.83 -8.67 1.42
CA ARG A 10 13.99 -7.82 1.71
C ARG A 10 13.62 -6.33 1.82
N PHE A 11 12.72 -5.88 0.95
CA PHE A 11 12.23 -4.51 0.97
C PHE A 11 11.30 -4.28 2.17
N GLN A 12 10.40 -5.23 2.46
CA GLN A 12 9.51 -5.21 3.61
C GLN A 12 10.30 -5.19 4.92
N ALA A 13 11.30 -6.06 5.09
CA ALA A 13 12.13 -6.07 6.29
C ALA A 13 12.92 -4.76 6.48
N MET A 14 13.40 -4.15 5.39
CA MET A 14 14.07 -2.84 5.43
C MET A 14 13.09 -1.71 5.81
N MET A 15 11.89 -1.73 5.23
CA MET A 15 10.82 -0.76 5.53
C MET A 15 10.36 -0.89 6.99
N ASP A 16 10.08 -2.10 7.43
CA ASP A 16 9.62 -2.42 8.78
C ASP A 16 10.66 -2.05 9.82
N SER A 17 11.95 -2.36 9.60
CA SER A 17 13.00 -1.99 10.55
C SER A 17 13.19 -0.48 10.68
N THR A 18 13.13 0.26 9.56
CA THR A 18 13.33 1.72 9.57
C THR A 18 12.13 2.44 10.17
N ILE A 19 10.92 2.04 9.78
CA ILE A 19 9.67 2.63 10.27
C ILE A 19 9.43 2.22 11.73
N ALA A 20 9.70 0.98 12.13
CA ALA A 20 9.54 0.54 13.52
C ALA A 20 10.44 1.34 14.46
N ARG A 21 11.69 1.61 14.06
CA ARG A 21 12.61 2.45 14.86
C ARG A 21 12.06 3.86 15.02
N ASP A 22 11.59 4.49 13.94
CA ASP A 22 11.06 5.87 14.00
C ASP A 22 9.71 5.94 14.76
N ILE A 23 8.86 4.90 14.69
CA ILE A 23 7.65 4.80 15.52
C ILE A 23 8.02 4.65 17.01
N LEU A 24 9.06 3.87 17.33
CA LEU A 24 9.48 3.61 18.71
C LEU A 24 10.20 4.83 19.33
N GLU A 25 11.10 5.46 18.59
CA GLU A 25 11.96 6.56 19.05
C GLU A 25 11.28 7.93 18.94
N HIS A 26 10.55 8.18 17.85
CA HIS A 26 9.99 9.50 17.55
C HIS A 26 8.47 9.59 17.71
N LYS A 27 7.81 8.53 18.20
CA LYS A 27 6.34 8.44 18.37
C LYS A 27 5.59 8.92 17.12
N VAL A 28 6.12 8.63 15.92
CA VAL A 28 5.45 8.99 14.68
C VAL A 28 4.12 8.23 14.64
N PRO A 29 2.97 8.92 14.62
CA PRO A 29 1.68 8.26 14.64
C PRO A 29 1.48 7.48 13.34
N THR A 30 0.96 6.25 13.45
CA THR A 30 0.59 5.44 12.28
C THR A 30 -0.48 6.19 11.49
N PRO A 31 -0.22 6.52 10.21
CA PRO A 31 -1.18 7.27 9.41
C PRO A 31 -2.43 6.42 9.17
N ARG A 32 -3.60 7.01 9.36
CA ARG A 32 -4.90 6.33 9.16
C ARG A 32 -5.52 6.63 7.80
N SER A 33 -4.95 7.56 7.07
CA SER A 33 -5.38 7.95 5.73
C SER A 33 -4.20 8.04 4.77
N LEU A 34 -4.46 7.84 3.48
CA LEU A 34 -3.46 8.02 2.43
C LEU A 34 -2.86 9.43 2.47
N LYS A 35 -3.69 10.44 2.77
CA LYS A 35 -3.26 11.83 2.88
C LYS A 35 -2.25 12.02 4.02
N GLU A 36 -2.50 11.42 5.18
CA GLU A 36 -1.56 11.44 6.31
C GLU A 36 -0.25 10.72 5.94
N ALA A 37 -0.34 9.53 5.35
CA ALA A 37 0.81 8.74 4.95
C ALA A 37 1.72 9.49 3.96
N LEU A 38 1.13 10.22 3.01
CA LEU A 38 1.85 11.00 2.00
C LEU A 38 2.29 12.39 2.49
N SER A 39 1.75 12.87 3.61
CA SER A 39 2.19 14.11 4.26
C SER A 39 3.29 13.89 5.32
N GLY A 40 3.48 12.63 5.73
CA GLY A 40 4.42 12.28 6.79
C GLY A 40 5.88 12.21 6.35
N PRO A 41 6.81 12.03 7.31
CA PRO A 41 8.24 11.86 7.03
C PRO A 41 8.53 10.62 6.18
N HIS A 42 7.63 9.63 6.20
CA HIS A 42 7.76 8.37 5.46
C HIS A 42 7.04 8.36 4.10
N ARG A 43 6.69 9.54 3.56
CA ARG A 43 5.86 9.63 2.34
C ARG A 43 6.43 8.88 1.14
N GLU A 44 7.74 8.91 0.95
CA GLU A 44 8.40 8.29 -0.22
C GLU A 44 8.39 6.76 -0.08
N GLN A 45 8.54 6.27 1.14
CA GLN A 45 8.41 4.86 1.49
C GLN A 45 6.99 4.36 1.22
N TRP A 46 5.97 5.12 1.65
CA TRP A 46 4.57 4.82 1.36
C TRP A 46 4.25 4.83 -0.13
N LYS A 47 4.75 5.83 -0.87
CA LYS A 47 4.56 5.93 -2.31
C LYS A 47 5.17 4.73 -3.05
N LYS A 48 6.40 4.36 -2.71
CA LYS A 48 7.08 3.22 -3.32
C LYS A 48 6.38 1.89 -3.00
N ALA A 49 5.88 1.72 -1.78
CA ALA A 49 5.10 0.55 -1.43
C ALA A 49 3.79 0.46 -2.25
N LEU A 50 3.09 1.59 -2.45
CA LEU A 50 1.89 1.65 -3.28
C LEU A 50 2.17 1.31 -4.73
N GLU A 51 3.26 1.82 -5.31
CA GLU A 51 3.67 1.51 -6.68
C GLU A 51 4.00 0.02 -6.83
N LEU A 52 4.73 -0.56 -5.88
CA LEU A 52 5.06 -1.99 -5.91
C LEU A 52 3.83 -2.89 -5.81
N GLU A 53 2.86 -2.53 -4.98
CA GLU A 53 1.59 -3.24 -4.88
C GLU A 53 0.81 -3.13 -6.19
N TYR A 54 0.69 -1.92 -6.74
CA TYR A 54 0.02 -1.69 -8.03
C TYR A 54 0.64 -2.56 -9.14
N ASP A 55 1.97 -2.51 -9.30
CA ASP A 55 2.68 -3.31 -10.30
C ASP A 55 2.47 -4.81 -10.07
N SER A 56 2.51 -5.28 -8.82
CA SER A 56 2.25 -6.68 -8.46
C SER A 56 0.85 -7.13 -8.86
N LEU A 57 -0.18 -6.31 -8.65
CA LEU A 57 -1.56 -6.63 -9.01
C LEU A 57 -1.73 -6.76 -10.53
N ILE A 58 -1.07 -5.90 -11.30
CA ILE A 58 -1.05 -5.94 -12.76
C ILE A 58 -0.26 -7.15 -13.27
N GLU A 59 0.96 -7.37 -12.76
CA GLU A 59 1.85 -8.47 -13.16
C GLU A 59 1.25 -9.85 -12.86
N ASN A 60 0.55 -9.99 -11.72
CA ASN A 60 -0.09 -11.24 -11.32
C ASN A 60 -1.43 -11.49 -12.04
N GLY A 61 -1.95 -10.50 -12.79
CA GLY A 61 -3.21 -10.62 -13.52
C GLY A 61 -4.44 -10.86 -12.63
N VAL A 62 -4.31 -10.62 -11.31
CA VAL A 62 -5.37 -10.86 -10.33
C VAL A 62 -6.46 -9.80 -10.44
N TRP A 63 -6.09 -8.58 -10.83
CA TRP A 63 -7.01 -7.45 -10.97
C TRP A 63 -7.08 -7.02 -12.43
N ARG A 64 -8.30 -6.89 -12.95
CA ARG A 64 -8.57 -6.24 -14.22
C ARG A 64 -9.40 -5.00 -13.94
N LEU A 65 -8.93 -3.84 -14.40
CA LEU A 65 -9.74 -2.64 -14.39
C LEU A 65 -10.90 -2.84 -15.37
N VAL A 66 -12.12 -2.94 -14.85
CA VAL A 66 -13.34 -3.06 -15.65
C VAL A 66 -14.14 -1.78 -15.58
N PRO A 67 -14.78 -1.34 -16.68
CA PRO A 67 -15.72 -0.23 -16.62
C PRO A 67 -16.87 -0.59 -15.69
N LEU A 68 -17.42 0.43 -15.01
CA LEU A 68 -18.54 0.25 -14.11
C LEU A 68 -19.73 -0.37 -14.88
N PRO A 69 -20.28 -1.51 -14.45
CA PRO A 69 -21.43 -2.10 -15.13
C PRO A 69 -22.62 -1.13 -15.13
N PRO A 70 -23.38 -1.02 -16.22
CA PRO A 70 -24.52 -0.12 -16.30
C PRO A 70 -25.54 -0.44 -15.19
N GLY A 71 -26.05 0.60 -14.53
CA GLY A 71 -27.01 0.49 -13.43
C GLY A 71 -26.38 0.11 -12.07
N ARG A 72 -25.07 -0.11 -11.98
CA ARG A 72 -24.36 -0.27 -10.71
C ARG A 72 -23.76 1.07 -10.28
N LYS A 73 -23.83 1.38 -8.99
CA LYS A 73 -22.99 2.44 -8.41
C LYS A 73 -21.61 1.83 -8.18
N ALA A 74 -20.55 2.57 -8.50
CA ALA A 74 -19.21 2.20 -8.08
C ALA A 74 -19.25 2.04 -6.57
N CYS A 75 -18.79 0.90 -6.06
CA CYS A 75 -18.68 0.72 -4.62
C CYS A 75 -17.69 1.81 -4.15
N PRO A 76 -18.12 2.81 -3.36
CA PRO A 76 -17.17 3.73 -2.79
C PRO A 76 -16.24 2.87 -1.94
N VAL A 77 -14.93 2.96 -2.19
CA VAL A 77 -13.94 2.26 -1.36
C VAL A 77 -13.97 2.91 0.02
N ILE A 78 -14.93 2.49 0.86
CA ILE A 78 -14.99 2.79 2.28
C ILE A 78 -14.42 1.56 2.99
N GLY A 79 -13.15 1.66 3.35
CA GLY A 79 -12.47 0.61 4.10
C GLY A 79 -13.08 0.46 5.49
N TYR A 80 -13.89 -0.58 5.67
CA TYR A 80 -14.14 -1.21 6.97
C TYR A 80 -14.28 -2.71 6.72
N TRP A 81 -13.21 -3.46 6.96
CA TRP A 81 -13.31 -4.90 7.17
C TRP A 81 -13.77 -5.12 8.61
N LEU A 82 -14.86 -5.88 8.78
CA LEU A 82 -15.36 -6.37 10.06
C LEU A 82 -14.42 -7.41 10.68
#